data_AF-A0A1H1GYV3-F1
#
_entry.id   AF-A0A1H1GYV3-F1
#
_cell.length_a   1.000
_cell.length_b   1.000
_cell.length_c   1.000
_cell.angle_alpha   90.00
_cell.angle_beta   90.00
_cell.angle_gamma   90.00
#
_symmetry.space_group_name_H-M   'P 1'
#
loop_
_entity.id
_entity.type
_entity.pdbx_description
1 polymer ?
#
loop_
_entity_poly.entity_id
_entity_poly.type
_entity_poly.pdbx_seq_one_letter_code
_entity_poly.pdbx_strand_id
1 'polypeptide(L)'
;MGLRKAGIAVAAMIAALVVLAAGIVWLSSAYETPLTKHLPAELKPRVYPAVDMTGLDPARVRILENVRREFDANRPGTYFSEGVEEPWCADFVSTVLRDSDLALHNPNSGTWRIPGVYTLTEYFQREGRLRPADHRPTPGDVVLYAPEHPAMRQHTNFVVAVSGDEVTTVGGNQEGGISAWRYRLPETFGIVGYGIPVR
;
A
#
# COMPACT_ATOMS: atom_id res chain seq x y z
N MET A 1 -19.12 -48.64 -24.63
CA MET A 1 -18.48 -47.42 -25.18
C MET A 1 -19.07 -46.10 -24.63
N GLY A 2 -20.30 -46.08 -24.07
CA GLY A 2 -20.96 -44.85 -23.57
C GLY A 2 -20.43 -44.29 -22.23
N LEU A 3 -20.09 -45.15 -21.25
CA LEU A 3 -19.65 -44.67 -19.92
C LEU A 3 -18.33 -43.88 -19.94
N ARG A 4 -17.39 -44.24 -20.82
CA ARG A 4 -16.11 -43.53 -20.97
C ARG A 4 -16.29 -42.12 -21.55
N LYS A 5 -17.22 -41.95 -22.49
CA LYS A 5 -17.55 -40.64 -23.08
C LYS A 5 -18.26 -39.73 -22.07
N ALA A 6 -19.16 -40.30 -21.26
CA ALA A 6 -19.82 -39.58 -20.18
C ALA A 6 -18.83 -39.13 -19.08
N GLY A 7 -17.89 -39.99 -18.68
CA GLY A 7 -16.86 -39.65 -17.69
C GLY A 7 -15.92 -38.53 -18.16
N ILE A 8 -15.52 -38.55 -19.44
CA ILE A 8 -14.70 -37.49 -20.03
C ILE A 8 -15.48 -36.16 -20.12
N ALA A 9 -16.76 -36.20 -20.49
CA ALA A 9 -17.59 -35.00 -20.54
C ALA A 9 -17.80 -34.36 -19.16
N VAL A 10 -18.00 -35.18 -18.12
CA VAL A 10 -18.12 -34.69 -16.73
C VAL A 10 -16.80 -34.10 -16.25
N ALA A 11 -15.66 -34.77 -16.50
CA ALA A 11 -14.35 -34.26 -16.13
C ALA A 11 -14.01 -32.92 -16.83
N ALA A 12 -14.33 -32.80 -18.13
CA ALA A 12 -14.15 -31.56 -18.88
C ALA A 12 -15.02 -30.42 -18.34
N MET A 13 -16.26 -30.73 -17.95
CA MET A 13 -17.18 -29.76 -17.34
C MET A 13 -16.67 -29.29 -15.98
N ILE A 14 -16.19 -30.19 -15.13
CA ILE A 14 -15.60 -29.85 -13.83
C ILE A 14 -14.35 -29.00 -14.03
N ALA A 15 -13.46 -29.38 -14.95
CA ALA A 15 -12.26 -28.60 -15.26
C ALA A 15 -12.61 -27.19 -15.74
N ALA A 16 -13.59 -27.06 -16.64
CA ALA A 16 -14.07 -25.76 -17.11
C ALA A 16 -14.64 -24.90 -15.97
N LEU A 17 -15.42 -25.50 -15.05
CA LEU A 17 -15.95 -24.80 -13.88
C LEU A 17 -14.83 -24.35 -12.92
N VAL A 18 -13.79 -25.17 -12.72
CA VAL A 18 -12.63 -24.80 -11.90
C VAL A 18 -11.85 -23.65 -12.53
N VAL A 19 -11.61 -23.69 -13.85
CA VAL A 19 -10.94 -22.58 -14.56
C VAL A 19 -11.78 -21.31 -14.52
N LEU A 20 -13.10 -21.40 -14.70
CA LEU A 20 -14.01 -20.26 -14.60
C LEU A 20 -14.02 -19.68 -13.18
N ALA A 21 -14.11 -20.53 -12.15
CA ALA A 21 -14.07 -20.08 -10.76
C ALA A 21 -12.74 -19.41 -10.41
N ALA A 22 -11.61 -20.00 -10.83
CA ALA A 22 -10.28 -19.41 -10.65
C ALA A 22 -10.13 -18.08 -11.41
N GLY A 23 -10.66 -18.01 -12.63
CA GLY A 23 -10.68 -16.77 -13.42
C GLY A 23 -11.51 -15.67 -12.79
N ILE A 24 -12.68 -16.00 -12.24
CA ILE A 24 -13.55 -15.05 -11.50
C ILE A 24 -12.86 -14.56 -10.23
N VAL A 25 -12.22 -15.45 -9.47
CA VAL A 25 -11.46 -15.10 -8.25
C VAL A 25 -10.26 -14.21 -8.61
N TRP A 26 -9.55 -14.51 -9.70
CA TRP A 26 -8.46 -13.68 -10.17
C TRP A 26 -8.94 -12.29 -10.64
N LEU A 27 -10.03 -12.22 -11.41
CA LEU A 27 -10.61 -10.95 -11.84
C LEU A 27 -11.14 -10.12 -10.66
N SER A 28 -11.80 -10.74 -9.67
CA SER A 28 -12.34 -10.03 -8.51
C SER A 28 -11.27 -9.57 -7.53
N SER A 29 -10.11 -10.24 -7.51
CA SER A 29 -8.95 -9.82 -6.73
C SER A 29 -8.11 -8.76 -7.46
N ALA A 30 -8.05 -8.80 -8.79
CA ALA A 30 -7.31 -7.83 -9.59
C ALA A 30 -8.09 -6.52 -9.85
N TYR A 31 -9.43 -6.58 -9.90
CA TYR A 31 -10.29 -5.45 -10.27
C TYR A 31 -11.53 -5.34 -9.37
N GLU A 32 -11.93 -4.12 -9.00
CA GLU A 32 -13.23 -3.90 -8.35
C GLU A 32 -14.36 -4.27 -9.32
N THR A 33 -15.09 -5.34 -9.01
CA THR A 33 -16.29 -5.76 -9.75
C THR A 33 -17.53 -4.97 -9.29
N PRO A 34 -18.61 -4.91 -10.10
CA PRO A 34 -19.88 -4.33 -9.67
C PRO A 34 -20.45 -4.96 -8.38
N LEU A 35 -20.13 -6.24 -8.14
CA LEU A 35 -20.57 -6.97 -6.95
C LEU A 35 -19.79 -6.56 -5.71
N THR A 36 -18.47 -6.40 -5.83
CA THR A 36 -17.59 -6.00 -4.72
C THR A 36 -17.70 -4.51 -4.39
N LYS A 37 -18.12 -3.67 -5.35
CA LYS A 37 -18.29 -2.22 -5.16
C LYS A 37 -19.17 -1.86 -3.96
N HIS A 38 -20.19 -2.67 -3.68
CA HIS A 38 -21.17 -2.44 -2.62
C HIS A 38 -20.93 -3.26 -1.35
N LEU A 39 -19.87 -4.08 -1.30
CA LEU A 39 -19.50 -4.74 -0.06
C LEU A 39 -18.94 -3.70 0.93
N PRO A 40 -19.29 -3.80 2.22
CA PRO A 40 -18.52 -3.15 3.29
C PRO A 40 -17.03 -3.43 3.07
N ALA A 41 -16.15 -2.45 3.28
CA ALA A 41 -14.72 -2.66 3.05
C ALA A 41 -14.15 -3.81 3.87
N GLU A 42 -14.77 -4.12 5.01
CA GLU A 42 -14.45 -5.23 5.90
C GLU A 42 -14.64 -6.60 5.24
N LEU A 43 -15.48 -6.67 4.20
CA LEU A 43 -15.75 -7.88 3.40
C LEU A 43 -15.05 -7.86 2.04
N LYS A 44 -14.40 -6.74 1.66
CA LYS A 44 -13.60 -6.69 0.43
C LYS A 44 -12.28 -7.46 0.66
N PRO A 45 -11.91 -8.40 -0.23
CA PRO A 45 -10.62 -9.07 -0.14
C PRO A 45 -9.47 -8.05 -0.18
N ARG A 46 -8.60 -8.05 0.82
CA ARG A 46 -7.35 -7.27 0.78
C ARG A 46 -6.35 -7.99 -0.11
N VAL A 47 -6.08 -7.41 -1.27
CA VAL A 47 -5.15 -7.95 -2.26
C VAL A 47 -3.95 -7.02 -2.32
N TYR A 48 -2.77 -7.57 -2.06
CA TYR A 48 -1.55 -6.80 -2.22
C TYR A 48 -1.27 -6.62 -3.71
N PRO A 49 -0.90 -5.40 -4.14
CA PRO A 49 -0.64 -5.13 -5.54
C PRO A 49 0.58 -5.90 -6.05
N ALA A 50 0.60 -6.20 -7.34
CA ALA A 50 1.82 -6.69 -7.97
C ALA A 50 2.89 -5.56 -7.94
N VAL A 51 4.06 -5.87 -7.38
CA VAL A 51 5.16 -4.93 -7.24
C VAL A 51 6.36 -5.48 -8.01
N ASP A 52 6.83 -4.72 -8.99
CA ASP A 52 8.09 -5.02 -9.69
C ASP A 52 9.25 -4.38 -8.93
N MET A 53 10.13 -5.22 -8.38
CA MET A 53 11.32 -4.80 -7.64
C MET A 53 12.60 -4.89 -8.48
N THR A 54 12.48 -5.26 -9.76
CA THR A 54 13.62 -5.48 -10.63
C THR A 54 14.43 -4.21 -10.81
N GLY A 55 15.73 -4.26 -10.51
CA GLY A 55 16.64 -3.13 -10.66
C GLY A 55 16.45 -2.00 -9.64
N LEU A 56 15.61 -2.18 -8.62
CA LEU A 56 15.51 -1.22 -7.51
C LEU A 56 16.74 -1.29 -6.60
N ASP A 57 17.03 -0.17 -5.93
CA ASP A 57 18.03 -0.12 -4.87
C ASP A 57 17.70 -1.14 -3.75
N PRO A 58 18.69 -1.87 -3.20
CA PRO A 58 18.45 -2.87 -2.15
C PRO A 58 17.69 -2.33 -0.92
N ALA A 59 17.85 -1.06 -0.57
CA ALA A 59 17.11 -0.45 0.51
C ALA A 59 15.63 -0.24 0.16
N ARG A 60 15.31 0.08 -1.10
CA ARG A 60 13.91 0.14 -1.59
C ARG A 60 13.28 -1.25 -1.58
N VAL A 61 14.03 -2.28 -1.96
CA VAL A 61 13.56 -3.68 -1.87
C VAL A 61 13.17 -4.02 -0.44
N ARG A 62 14.02 -3.72 0.55
CA ARG A 62 13.69 -3.96 1.97
C ARG A 62 12.44 -3.21 2.44
N ILE A 63 12.26 -1.95 2.03
CA ILE A 63 11.02 -1.21 2.31
C ILE A 63 9.81 -1.97 1.79
N LEU A 64 9.83 -2.37 0.51
CA LEU A 64 8.69 -3.02 -0.13
C LEU A 64 8.39 -4.41 0.46
N GLU A 65 9.42 -5.18 0.80
CA GLU A 65 9.29 -6.45 1.53
C GLU A 65 8.68 -6.27 2.93
N ASN A 66 9.11 -5.24 3.66
CA ASN A 66 8.54 -4.89 4.96
C ASN A 66 7.07 -4.44 4.83
N VAL A 67 6.74 -3.59 3.85
CA VAL A 67 5.35 -3.20 3.55
C VAL A 67 4.49 -4.43 3.20
N ARG A 68 5.00 -5.36 2.39
CA ARG A 68 4.32 -6.62 2.05
C ARG A 68 4.04 -7.46 3.30
N ARG A 69 5.06 -7.66 4.14
CA ARG A 69 4.91 -8.42 5.39
C ARG A 69 3.85 -7.80 6.28
N GLU A 70 3.88 -6.48 6.47
CA GLU A 70 2.91 -5.83 7.35
C GLU A 70 1.51 -5.82 6.74
N PHE A 71 1.37 -5.68 5.42
CA PHE A 71 0.08 -5.85 4.75
C PHE A 71 -0.52 -7.24 5.00
N ASP A 72 0.28 -8.30 4.88
CA ASP A 72 -0.15 -9.68 5.11
C ASP A 72 -0.53 -9.92 6.58
N ALA A 73 0.28 -9.40 7.51
CA ALA A 73 0.03 -9.55 8.94
C ALA A 73 -1.16 -8.72 9.44
N ASN A 74 -1.42 -7.56 8.81
CA ASN A 74 -2.46 -6.59 9.17
C ASN A 74 -2.57 -6.31 10.67
N ARG A 75 -1.43 -6.05 11.30
CA ARG A 75 -1.37 -5.81 12.74
C ARG A 75 -2.20 -4.56 13.11
N PRO A 76 -2.77 -4.51 14.32
CA PRO A 76 -3.54 -3.35 14.76
C PRO A 76 -2.65 -2.11 14.89
N GLY A 77 -3.25 -0.92 14.82
CA GLY A 77 -2.53 0.35 14.93
C GLY A 77 -1.68 0.47 16.20
N THR A 78 -2.17 -0.05 17.32
CA THR A 78 -1.46 -0.09 18.61
C THR A 78 -0.13 -0.84 18.57
N TYR A 79 0.09 -1.72 17.60
CA TYR A 79 1.41 -2.31 17.37
C TYR A 79 2.43 -1.29 16.85
N PHE A 80 2.01 -0.39 15.96
CA PHE A 80 2.85 0.63 15.34
C PHE A 80 3.01 1.87 16.25
N SER A 81 1.95 2.24 16.98
CA SER A 81 1.90 3.40 17.87
C SER A 81 2.33 3.09 19.32
N GLU A 82 3.09 2.01 19.54
CA GLU A 82 3.62 1.64 20.87
C GLU A 82 2.54 1.53 21.97
N GLY A 83 1.35 1.05 21.60
CA GLY A 83 0.21 0.85 22.50
C GLY A 83 -0.76 2.03 22.60
N VAL A 84 -0.48 3.16 21.94
CA VAL A 84 -1.32 4.36 21.97
C VAL A 84 -2.48 4.27 20.97
N GLU A 85 -3.69 4.63 21.39
CA GLU A 85 -4.84 4.75 20.48
C GLU A 85 -4.83 6.11 19.76
N GLU A 86 -4.31 6.13 18.53
CA GLU A 86 -4.17 7.34 17.70
C GLU A 86 -4.19 7.00 16.20
N PRO A 87 -4.35 8.00 15.29
CA PRO A 87 -4.09 7.81 13.87
C PRO A 87 -2.62 7.39 13.64
N TRP A 88 -2.41 6.20 13.09
CA TRP A 88 -1.10 5.53 13.09
C TRP A 88 -0.45 5.40 11.70
N CYS A 89 -0.91 6.16 10.70
CA CYS A 89 -0.35 6.11 9.34
C CYS A 89 1.13 6.49 9.28
N ALA A 90 1.56 7.51 10.04
CA ALA A 90 2.96 7.91 10.10
C ALA A 90 3.80 7.00 11.02
N ASP A 91 3.18 6.38 12.04
CA ASP A 91 3.82 5.31 12.82
C ASP A 91 4.11 4.07 11.97
N PHE A 92 3.17 3.70 11.09
CA PHE A 92 3.37 2.64 10.12
C PHE A 92 4.58 2.93 9.23
N VAL A 93 4.66 4.14 8.66
CA VAL A 93 5.83 4.57 7.87
C VAL A 93 7.11 4.53 8.69
N SER A 94 7.12 5.11 9.89
CA SER A 94 8.30 5.13 10.76
C SER A 94 8.78 3.72 11.11
N THR A 95 7.85 2.79 11.36
CA THR A 95 8.13 1.40 11.72
C THR A 95 8.71 0.64 10.54
N VAL A 96 8.08 0.73 9.37
CA VAL A 96 8.59 0.10 8.14
C VAL A 96 9.99 0.62 7.81
N LEU A 97 10.23 1.93 7.92
CA LEU A 97 11.55 2.49 7.66
C LEU A 97 12.59 2.02 8.67
N ARG A 98 12.27 1.97 9.97
CA ARG A 98 13.14 1.39 11.00
C ARG A 98 13.50 -0.06 10.66
N ASP A 99 12.51 -0.88 10.34
CA ASP A 99 12.69 -2.31 10.03
C ASP A 99 13.40 -2.53 8.67
N SER A 100 13.59 -1.46 7.88
CA SER A 100 14.33 -1.46 6.61
C SER A 100 15.76 -0.94 6.75
N ASP A 101 16.25 -0.73 7.98
CA ASP A 101 17.52 -0.08 8.31
C ASP A 101 17.60 1.39 7.87
N LEU A 102 16.45 2.07 7.84
CA LEU A 102 16.28 3.47 7.44
C LEU A 102 15.54 4.26 8.53
N ALA A 103 15.79 3.93 9.80
CA ALA A 103 15.17 4.57 10.95
C ALA A 103 15.24 6.10 10.84
N LEU A 104 14.09 6.75 11.03
CA LEU A 104 14.01 8.20 11.08
C LEU A 104 14.66 8.71 12.37
N HIS A 105 14.84 10.02 12.49
CA HIS A 105 15.26 10.65 13.73
C HIS A 105 14.27 11.76 14.08
N ASN A 106 13.37 11.49 15.03
CA ASN A 106 12.34 12.42 15.44
C ASN A 106 12.99 13.61 16.18
N PRO A 107 12.88 14.83 15.65
CA PRO A 107 13.50 16.01 16.27
C PRO A 107 12.87 16.40 17.62
N ASN A 108 11.66 15.94 17.91
CA ASN A 108 10.91 16.31 19.12
C ASN A 108 11.12 15.32 20.28
N SER A 109 11.42 14.05 19.99
CA SER A 109 11.61 13.01 21.01
C SER A 109 13.03 12.41 21.05
N GLY A 110 13.83 12.61 20.00
CA GLY A 110 15.13 11.93 19.83
C GLY A 110 15.02 10.43 19.52
N THR A 111 13.81 9.90 19.32
CA THR A 111 13.57 8.50 18.97
C THR A 111 13.39 8.30 17.46
N TRP A 112 13.25 7.07 16.99
CA TRP A 112 13.01 6.79 15.56
C TRP A 112 11.57 7.06 15.11
N ARG A 113 10.61 7.06 16.05
CA ARG A 113 9.17 7.09 15.76
C ARG A 113 8.71 8.52 15.51
N ILE A 114 8.13 8.78 14.34
CA ILE A 114 7.42 10.03 14.02
C ILE A 114 5.93 9.73 13.83
N PRO A 115 5.07 10.04 14.81
CA PRO A 115 3.66 9.63 14.77
C PRO A 115 2.73 10.55 13.98
N GLY A 116 3.17 11.77 13.69
CA GLY A 116 2.36 12.77 12.98
C GLY A 116 2.77 12.91 11.52
N VAL A 117 1.80 12.92 10.60
CA VAL A 117 2.02 13.19 9.16
C VAL A 117 2.67 14.56 8.95
N TYR A 118 2.21 15.57 9.70
CA TYR A 118 2.78 16.92 9.64
C TYR A 118 4.27 16.90 10.04
N THR A 119 4.61 16.29 11.18
CA THR A 119 6.00 16.15 11.64
C THR A 119 6.85 15.33 10.67
N LEU A 120 6.28 14.28 10.06
CA LEU A 120 6.96 13.47 9.05
C LEU A 120 7.25 14.29 7.78
N THR A 121 6.31 15.14 7.37
CA THR A 121 6.50 16.08 6.26
C THR A 121 7.63 17.05 6.56
N GLU A 122 7.61 17.69 7.74
CA GLU A 122 8.68 18.60 8.16
C GLU A 122 10.04 17.89 8.23
N TYR A 123 10.08 16.63 8.67
CA TYR A 123 11.30 15.83 8.69
C TYR A 123 11.90 15.69 7.29
N PHE A 124 11.13 15.20 6.31
CA PHE A 124 11.62 15.06 4.94
C PHE A 124 12.02 16.40 4.33
N GLN A 125 11.29 17.47 4.64
CA GLN A 125 11.61 18.81 4.16
C GLN A 125 12.97 19.29 4.72
N ARG A 126 13.18 19.19 6.03
CA ARG A 126 14.42 19.62 6.71
C ARG A 126 15.64 18.81 6.25
N GLU A 127 15.45 17.52 5.98
CA GLU A 127 16.50 16.64 5.45
C GLU A 127 16.79 16.86 3.96
N GLY A 128 16.09 17.78 3.28
CA GLY A 128 16.22 18.00 1.84
C GLY A 128 15.74 16.83 0.99
N ARG A 129 14.84 16.01 1.54
CA ARG A 129 14.35 14.74 0.98
C ARG A 129 12.87 14.78 0.65
N LEU A 130 12.23 15.95 0.67
CA LEU A 130 10.88 16.14 0.18
C LEU A 130 10.92 16.60 -1.27
N ARG A 131 10.32 15.81 -2.17
CA ARG A 131 10.07 16.20 -3.56
C ARG A 131 8.66 16.76 -3.71
N PRO A 132 8.46 17.74 -4.61
CA PRO A 132 7.15 18.36 -4.82
C PRO A 132 6.11 17.36 -5.37
N ALA A 133 4.83 17.72 -5.31
CA ALA A 133 3.72 16.85 -5.69
C ALA A 133 3.70 16.46 -7.18
N ASP A 134 4.32 17.25 -8.06
CA ASP A 134 4.49 16.98 -9.49
C ASP A 134 5.70 16.07 -9.80
N HIS A 135 6.47 15.68 -8.78
CA HIS A 135 7.51 14.68 -8.92
C HIS A 135 6.90 13.31 -9.24
N ARG A 136 7.50 12.61 -10.20
CA ARG A 136 7.17 11.20 -10.46
C ARG A 136 7.86 10.32 -9.42
N PRO A 137 7.13 9.68 -8.49
CA PRO A 137 7.74 8.90 -7.42
C PRO A 137 8.32 7.58 -7.92
N THR A 138 9.15 6.97 -7.09
CA THR A 138 9.71 5.63 -7.27
C THR A 138 9.17 4.71 -6.17
N PRO A 139 8.93 3.41 -6.43
CA PRO A 139 8.58 2.44 -5.39
C PRO A 139 9.53 2.51 -4.18
N GLY A 140 8.97 2.63 -2.98
CA GLY A 140 9.67 2.88 -1.72
C GLY A 140 9.64 4.34 -1.26
N ASP A 141 9.20 5.29 -2.10
CA ASP A 141 8.94 6.67 -1.66
C ASP A 141 7.71 6.76 -0.75
N VAL A 142 7.62 7.83 0.04
CA VAL A 142 6.51 8.07 0.97
C VAL A 142 5.67 9.23 0.44
N VAL A 143 4.42 8.99 0.07
CA VAL A 143 3.50 10.06 -0.34
C VAL A 143 2.86 10.69 0.89
N LEU A 144 2.85 12.03 0.95
CA LEU A 144 2.33 12.82 2.07
C LEU A 144 1.10 13.60 1.61
N TYR A 145 -0.03 13.41 2.30
CA TYR A 145 -1.30 14.04 1.97
C TYR A 145 -1.67 15.14 2.96
N ALA A 146 -2.22 16.23 2.45
CA ALA A 146 -2.71 17.36 3.20
C ALA A 146 -4.16 17.12 3.68
N PRO A 147 -4.63 17.81 4.74
CA PRO A 147 -6.01 17.71 5.23
C PRO A 147 -7.08 17.89 4.13
N GLU A 148 -6.78 18.68 3.11
CA GLU A 148 -7.68 19.02 2.01
C GLU A 148 -7.83 17.89 0.97
N HIS A 149 -6.98 16.86 1.02
CA HIS A 149 -7.07 15.76 0.06
C HIS A 149 -8.42 15.04 0.18
N PRO A 150 -9.19 14.89 -0.92
CA PRO A 150 -10.61 14.52 -0.86
C PRO A 150 -10.86 13.12 -0.32
N ALA A 151 -9.97 12.16 -0.61
CA ALA A 151 -10.08 10.78 -0.14
C ALA A 151 -9.28 10.53 1.15
N MET A 152 -7.98 10.79 1.10
CA MET A 152 -7.04 10.51 2.19
C MET A 152 -7.12 11.46 3.38
N ARG A 153 -7.54 12.72 3.21
CA ARG A 153 -7.30 13.79 4.19
C ARG A 153 -5.82 13.82 4.60
N GLN A 154 -5.48 14.25 5.81
CA GLN A 154 -4.11 14.20 6.30
C GLN A 154 -3.67 12.75 6.54
N HIS A 155 -2.77 12.26 5.70
CA HIS A 155 -2.39 10.85 5.68
C HIS A 155 -1.00 10.64 5.06
N THR A 156 -0.49 9.41 5.12
CA THR A 156 0.75 9.03 4.44
C THR A 156 0.79 7.55 4.10
N ASN A 157 1.31 7.22 2.91
CA ASN A 157 1.46 5.85 2.41
C ASN A 157 2.85 5.66 1.80
N PHE A 158 3.29 4.40 1.64
CA PHE A 158 4.38 4.08 0.72
C PHE A 158 3.87 3.95 -0.70
N VAL A 159 4.61 4.49 -1.67
CA VAL A 159 4.48 4.15 -3.08
C VAL A 159 5.04 2.75 -3.28
N VAL A 160 4.23 1.84 -3.84
CA VAL A 160 4.65 0.44 -4.07
C VAL A 160 4.74 0.08 -5.55
N ALA A 161 4.03 0.80 -6.43
CA ALA A 161 4.14 0.63 -7.87
C ALA A 161 3.80 1.92 -8.61
N VAL A 162 4.42 2.12 -9.77
CA VAL A 162 4.09 3.21 -10.70
C VAL A 162 4.06 2.65 -12.12
N SER A 163 2.88 2.67 -12.76
CA SER A 163 2.67 2.14 -14.11
C SER A 163 2.01 3.21 -14.99
N GLY A 164 2.77 3.72 -15.97
CA GLY A 164 2.37 4.91 -16.72
C GLY A 164 2.13 6.10 -15.78
N ASP A 165 0.90 6.59 -15.77
CA ASP A 165 0.42 7.68 -14.88
C ASP A 165 -0.24 7.17 -13.59
N GLU A 166 -0.44 5.85 -13.43
CA GLU A 166 -1.07 5.30 -12.23
C GLU A 166 -0.01 5.05 -11.15
N VAL A 167 -0.28 5.54 -9.95
CA VAL A 167 0.51 5.26 -8.75
C VAL A 167 -0.31 4.37 -7.82
N THR A 168 0.28 3.27 -7.38
CA THR A 168 -0.28 2.42 -6.32
C THR A 168 0.51 2.62 -5.04
N THR A 169 -0.22 2.79 -3.94
CA THR A 169 0.32 3.03 -2.61
C THR A 169 -0.23 2.01 -1.63
N VAL A 170 0.50 1.77 -0.54
CA VAL A 170 0.06 0.98 0.61
C VAL A 170 0.39 1.75 1.87
N GLY A 171 -0.61 1.92 2.74
CA GLY A 171 -0.46 2.60 4.02
C GLY A 171 -1.24 1.93 5.12
N GLY A 172 -0.97 2.40 6.35
CA GLY A 172 -1.68 2.01 7.56
C GLY A 172 -2.76 3.03 7.93
N ASN A 173 -3.61 2.68 8.89
CA ASN A 173 -4.73 3.51 9.36
C ASN A 173 -5.72 3.87 8.25
N GLN A 174 -5.85 3.00 7.25
CA GLN A 174 -6.88 3.08 6.22
C GLN A 174 -8.05 2.16 6.60
N GLU A 175 -9.14 2.26 5.86
CA GLU A 175 -10.25 1.30 6.00
C GLU A 175 -9.72 -0.13 5.75
N GLY A 176 -10.02 -1.06 6.68
CA GLY A 176 -9.46 -2.41 6.67
C GLY A 176 -8.05 -2.57 7.27
N GLY A 177 -7.47 -1.51 7.84
CA GLY A 177 -6.15 -1.52 8.48
C GLY A 177 -5.04 -1.07 7.53
N ILE A 178 -4.21 -2.02 7.12
CA ILE A 178 -3.17 -1.81 6.10
C ILE A 178 -3.77 -2.16 4.73
N SER A 179 -3.90 -1.16 3.86
CA SER A 179 -4.66 -1.27 2.62
C SER A 179 -3.95 -0.59 1.45
N ALA A 180 -4.26 -1.05 0.23
CA ALA A 180 -3.75 -0.45 -0.99
C ALA A 180 -4.69 0.65 -1.50
N TRP A 181 -4.12 1.67 -2.14
CA TRP A 181 -4.89 2.74 -2.81
C TRP A 181 -4.19 3.20 -4.09
N ARG A 182 -4.97 3.69 -5.06
CA ARG A 182 -4.46 4.14 -6.36
C ARG A 182 -4.95 5.54 -6.70
N TYR A 183 -4.12 6.27 -7.44
CA TYR A 183 -4.44 7.57 -8.02
C TYR A 183 -3.61 7.81 -9.29
N ARG A 184 -3.93 8.89 -10.01
CA ARG A 184 -3.19 9.28 -11.21
C ARG A 184 -2.23 10.44 -10.92
N LEU A 185 -1.04 10.43 -11.51
CA LEU A 185 -0.04 11.51 -11.36
C LEU A 185 -0.56 12.93 -11.64
N PRO A 186 -1.46 13.17 -12.62
CA PRO A 186 -2.03 14.51 -12.82
C PRO A 186 -2.92 14.98 -11.67
N GLU A 187 -3.40 14.08 -10.80
CA GLU A 187 -4.28 14.36 -9.68
C GLU A 187 -3.45 14.70 -8.43
N THR A 188 -2.81 15.88 -8.44
CA THR A 188 -1.93 16.32 -7.35
C THR A 188 -2.64 17.07 -6.22
N PHE A 189 -3.95 17.35 -6.36
CA PHE A 189 -4.69 18.13 -5.37
C PHE A 189 -4.66 17.46 -3.99
N GLY A 190 -4.14 18.17 -2.99
CA GLY A 190 -4.00 17.66 -1.63
C GLY A 190 -2.80 16.71 -1.43
N ILE A 191 -1.95 16.48 -2.43
CA ILE A 191 -0.64 15.86 -2.25
C ILE A 191 0.35 16.97 -1.87
N VAL A 192 1.00 16.84 -0.72
CA VAL A 192 2.05 17.77 -0.29
C VAL A 192 3.34 17.50 -1.07
N GLY A 193 3.67 16.22 -1.24
CA GLY A 193 4.86 15.78 -1.94
C GLY A 193 5.23 14.34 -1.60
N TYR A 194 6.46 13.98 -1.96
CA TYR A 194 7.02 12.65 -1.77
C TYR A 194 8.29 12.74 -0.93
N GLY A 195 8.26 12.13 0.26
CA GLY A 195 9.46 11.86 1.04
C GLY A 195 10.29 10.78 0.37
N ILE A 196 11.61 10.99 0.29
CA ILE A 196 12.57 10.09 -0.37
C ILE A 196 13.42 9.39 0.70
N PRO A 197 13.09 8.13 1.10
CA PRO A 197 13.80 7.44 2.17
C PRO A 197 15.19 6.93 1.73
N VAL A 198 15.36 6.63 0.45
CA VAL A 198 16.62 6.08 -0.10
C VAL A 198 17.29 7.16 -0.96
N ARG A 199 18.52 7.53 -0.62
CA ARG A 199 19.32 8.55 -1.32
C ARG A 199 19.98 7.99 -2.57
#